data_AF-A0A974HEB0-F1
#
_entry.id   AF-A0A974HEB0-F1
#
_cell.length_a   1.000
_cell.length_b   1.000
_cell.length_c   1.000
_cell.angle_alpha   90.00
_cell.angle_beta   90.00
_cell.angle_gamma   90.00
#
_symmetry.space_group_name_H-M   'P 1'
#
loop_
_entity.id
_entity.type
_entity.pdbx_description
1 polymer ?
#
loop_
_entity_poly.entity_id
_entity_poly.type
_entity_poly.pdbx_seq_one_letter_code
_entity_poly.pdbx_strand_id
1 'polypeptide(L)'
;MTARRAPSLKDKLTSSHFINKSHEKAAMWLPAPVKGMHKCGHCKCCKYMKKCNDFTHLQNKKVYKIDSFINCQTTAVIYVIECGCPLWYVGKTLRSIRKRVLEHISDINREVQKSSVASHFKNVHGGNTKNLKTFGIEQVSLGIRGGEIDKVLLKKELRWLYELNTL
;
A
#
# COMPACT_ATOMS: atom_id res chain seq x y z
N MET A 1 -19.02 -27.89 2.72
CA MET A 1 -18.55 -27.51 4.08
C MET A 1 -17.57 -28.57 4.54
N THR A 2 -16.29 -28.22 4.72
CA THR A 2 -15.26 -29.20 5.13
C THR A 2 -15.21 -29.24 6.66
N ALA A 3 -15.51 -30.39 7.26
CA ALA A 3 -15.41 -30.57 8.70
C ALA A 3 -13.96 -30.37 9.14
N ARG A 4 -13.73 -29.56 10.19
CA ARG A 4 -12.41 -29.40 10.80
C ARG A 4 -12.24 -30.44 11.90
N ARG A 5 -11.07 -31.11 11.95
CA ARG A 5 -10.73 -32.04 13.02
C ARG A 5 -10.69 -31.32 14.39
N ALA A 6 -11.11 -31.99 15.45
CA ALA A 6 -10.96 -31.48 16.82
C ALA A 6 -9.46 -31.40 17.21
N PRO A 7 -9.01 -30.33 17.90
CA PRO A 7 -7.62 -30.17 18.28
C PRO A 7 -7.19 -31.18 19.35
N SER A 8 -6.09 -31.90 19.09
CA SER A 8 -5.52 -32.88 20.01
C SER A 8 -4.57 -32.25 21.04
N LEU A 9 -4.20 -33.00 22.09
CA LEU A 9 -3.18 -32.57 23.04
C LEU A 9 -1.83 -32.29 22.35
N LYS A 10 -1.47 -33.10 21.35
CA LYS A 10 -0.27 -32.89 20.51
C LYS A 10 -0.34 -31.56 19.75
N ASP A 11 -1.50 -31.19 19.21
CA ASP A 11 -1.69 -29.91 18.50
C ASP A 11 -1.56 -28.69 19.45
N LYS A 12 -1.84 -28.87 20.75
CA LYS A 12 -1.64 -27.83 21.77
C LYS A 12 -0.19 -27.73 22.22
N LEU A 13 0.50 -28.86 22.35
CA LEU A 13 1.87 -28.94 22.88
C LEU A 13 2.95 -28.74 21.82
N THR A 14 2.64 -28.99 20.55
CA THR A 14 3.58 -28.82 19.44
C THR A 14 3.07 -27.74 18.50
N SER A 15 3.84 -26.66 18.35
CA SER A 15 3.61 -25.73 17.24
C SER A 15 4.15 -26.40 15.97
N SER A 16 3.30 -26.61 14.97
CA SER A 16 3.70 -27.19 13.69
C SER A 16 4.74 -26.35 12.93
N HIS A 17 4.90 -25.08 13.31
CA HIS A 17 6.00 -24.25 12.85
C HIS A 17 6.85 -23.80 14.02
N PHE A 18 8.16 -23.77 13.81
CA PHE A 18 9.07 -23.09 14.70
C PHE A 18 8.75 -21.60 14.68
N ILE A 19 8.05 -21.12 15.72
CA ILE A 19 7.86 -19.70 15.96
C ILE A 19 9.06 -19.30 16.81
N ASN A 20 9.99 -18.53 16.23
CA ASN A 20 11.01 -17.83 17.02
C ASN A 20 10.27 -16.86 17.95
N LYS A 21 9.92 -17.32 19.15
CA LYS A 21 9.31 -16.46 20.20
C LYS A 21 10.30 -15.41 20.71
N SER A 22 11.56 -15.47 20.30
CA SER A 22 12.57 -14.42 20.48
C SER A 22 12.49 -13.37 19.37
N HIS A 23 11.42 -12.58 19.36
CA HIS A 23 11.49 -11.19 18.92
C HIS A 23 10.83 -10.27 19.95
N GLU A 24 10.85 -10.68 21.23
CA GLU A 24 10.99 -9.68 22.28
C GLU A 24 12.24 -8.88 21.94
N LYS A 25 12.07 -7.56 21.86
CA LYS A 25 13.03 -6.58 21.37
C LYS A 25 14.40 -6.76 22.02
N ALA A 26 15.23 -7.65 21.48
CA ALA A 26 16.65 -7.59 21.72
C ALA A 26 17.05 -6.17 21.29
N ALA A 27 17.67 -5.41 22.19
CA ALA A 27 18.28 -4.14 21.84
C ALA A 27 19.41 -4.43 20.86
N MET A 28 19.04 -4.63 19.59
CA MET A 28 19.99 -4.81 18.51
C MET A 28 20.71 -3.47 18.38
N TRP A 29 22.04 -3.51 18.30
CA TRP A 29 22.88 -2.36 17.95
C TRP A 29 22.55 -1.78 16.57
N LEU A 30 21.70 -2.44 15.80
CA LEU A 30 21.22 -1.98 14.51
C LEU A 30 20.27 -0.79 14.69
N PRO A 31 20.42 0.27 13.86
CA PRO A 31 19.46 1.35 13.81
C PRO A 31 18.04 0.82 13.62
N ALA A 32 17.07 1.50 14.22
CA ALA A 32 15.66 1.15 14.02
C ALA A 32 15.35 1.05 12.52
N PRO A 33 14.58 0.03 12.08
CA PRO A 33 14.30 -0.16 10.67
C PRO A 33 13.65 1.10 10.11
N VAL A 34 14.19 1.59 8.99
CA VAL A 34 13.66 2.77 8.30
C VAL A 34 12.25 2.46 7.84
N LYS A 35 11.31 3.32 8.21
CA LYS A 35 9.88 3.19 7.83
C LYS A 35 9.49 4.30 6.86
N GLY A 36 8.31 4.18 6.28
CA GLY A 36 7.73 5.20 5.40
C GLY A 36 7.95 4.95 3.92
N MET A 37 7.39 5.86 3.13
CA MET A 37 7.52 5.95 1.69
C MET A 37 8.76 6.76 1.30
N HIS A 38 9.59 6.19 0.43
CA HIS A 38 10.85 6.76 -0.05
C HIS A 38 10.93 6.77 -1.58
N LYS A 39 11.72 7.70 -2.10
CA LYS A 39 12.04 7.77 -3.54
C LYS A 39 13.20 6.82 -3.85
N CYS A 40 13.14 6.17 -5.02
CA CYS A 40 14.23 5.32 -5.54
C CYS A 40 15.43 6.13 -6.08
N GLY A 41 15.27 7.44 -6.31
CA GLY A 41 16.26 8.34 -6.91
C GLY A 41 16.39 8.27 -8.43
N HIS A 42 16.31 7.09 -9.03
CA HIS A 42 16.75 6.85 -10.41
C HIS A 42 15.62 6.49 -11.40
N CYS A 43 14.35 6.67 -11.02
CA CYS A 43 13.21 6.20 -11.80
C CYS A 43 12.27 7.33 -12.24
N LYS A 44 11.74 7.24 -13.47
CA LYS A 44 10.75 8.19 -14.05
C LYS A 44 9.52 8.41 -13.18
N CYS A 45 9.19 7.46 -12.31
CA CYS A 45 8.07 7.55 -11.36
C CYS A 45 8.38 8.41 -10.14
N CYS A 46 9.64 8.59 -9.74
CA CYS A 46 10.03 9.35 -8.53
C CYS A 46 9.52 10.78 -8.49
N LYS A 47 9.27 11.40 -9.66
CA LYS A 47 8.68 12.75 -9.74
C LYS A 47 7.26 12.81 -9.17
N TYR A 48 6.51 11.70 -9.23
CA TYR A 48 5.16 11.59 -8.69
C TYR A 48 5.13 11.05 -7.25
N MET A 49 6.26 10.55 -6.73
CA MET A 49 6.30 9.94 -5.41
C MET A 49 6.44 11.00 -4.31
N LYS A 50 5.57 10.95 -3.31
CA LYS A 50 5.66 11.76 -2.08
C LYS A 50 6.43 10.95 -1.04
N LYS A 51 7.55 11.51 -0.56
CA LYS A 51 8.29 10.94 0.59
C LYS A 51 7.52 11.30 1.85
N CYS A 52 7.19 10.32 2.68
CA CYS A 52 6.48 10.54 3.94
C CYS A 52 6.63 9.34 4.88
N ASN A 53 6.62 9.60 6.19
CA ASN A 53 6.59 8.54 7.22
C ASN A 53 5.17 8.32 7.76
N ASP A 54 4.31 9.32 7.54
CA ASP A 54 2.93 9.37 7.97
C ASP A 54 2.13 10.23 7.00
N PHE A 55 0.81 10.15 7.08
CA PHE A 55 -0.10 10.98 6.32
C PHE A 55 -1.30 11.36 7.16
N THR A 56 -1.82 12.57 6.93
CA THR A 56 -2.96 13.11 7.67
C THR A 56 -4.20 13.07 6.80
N HIS A 57 -5.25 12.44 7.30
CA HIS A 57 -6.53 12.36 6.59
C HIS A 57 -7.17 13.74 6.41
N LEU A 58 -7.75 13.97 5.24
CA LEU A 58 -8.19 15.30 4.77
C LEU A 58 -9.20 15.96 5.72
N GLN A 59 -10.21 15.20 6.16
CA GLN A 59 -11.37 15.72 6.91
C GLN A 59 -11.15 15.65 8.42
N ASN A 60 -11.02 14.45 8.98
CA ASN A 60 -10.92 14.23 10.43
C ASN A 60 -9.54 14.58 11.06
N LYS A 61 -8.54 15.00 10.26
CA LYS A 61 -7.16 15.30 10.69
C LYS A 61 -6.44 14.18 11.45
N LYS A 62 -6.92 12.93 11.32
CA LYS A 62 -6.28 11.76 11.92
C LYS A 62 -4.98 11.45 11.19
N VAL A 63 -3.91 11.22 11.95
CA VAL A 63 -2.58 10.88 11.43
C VAL A 63 -2.40 9.37 11.39
N TYR A 64 -2.00 8.86 10.23
CA TYR A 64 -1.71 7.44 10.00
C TYR A 64 -0.22 7.27 9.74
N LYS A 65 0.45 6.47 10.57
CA LYS A 65 1.87 6.14 10.40
C LYS A 65 2.04 4.98 9.42
N ILE A 66 3.06 5.06 8.59
CA ILE A 66 3.42 4.01 7.63
C ILE A 66 4.45 3.10 8.29
N ASP A 67 4.06 1.87 8.62
CA ASP A 67 4.92 0.94 9.37
C ASP A 67 5.91 0.14 8.51
N SER A 68 5.74 0.18 7.18
CA SER A 68 6.59 -0.53 6.23
C SER A 68 7.62 0.39 5.58
N PHE A 69 8.77 -0.15 5.18
CA PHE A 69 9.67 0.51 4.25
C PHE A 69 9.14 0.34 2.83
N ILE A 70 8.69 1.43 2.21
CA ILE A 70 8.12 1.40 0.86
C ILE A 70 8.95 2.31 -0.04
N ASN A 71 9.26 1.82 -1.24
CA ASN A 71 9.89 2.60 -2.29
C ASN A 71 9.23 2.29 -3.64
N CYS A 72 9.76 2.86 -4.73
CA CYS A 72 9.16 2.68 -6.05
C CYS A 72 9.19 1.23 -6.56
N GLN A 73 10.07 0.38 -6.05
CA GLN A 73 10.21 -1.02 -6.46
C GLN A 73 9.35 -1.97 -5.61
N THR A 74 8.88 -1.53 -4.45
CA THR A 74 8.06 -2.35 -3.54
C THR A 74 6.82 -2.88 -4.25
N THR A 75 6.55 -4.18 -4.08
CA THR A 75 5.42 -4.94 -4.62
C THR A 75 4.41 -5.28 -3.53
N ALA A 76 3.21 -5.69 -3.92
CA ALA A 76 2.11 -6.02 -2.99
C ALA A 76 1.81 -4.86 -2.01
N VAL A 77 1.43 -3.71 -2.58
CA VAL A 77 1.25 -2.46 -1.81
C VAL A 77 -0.16 -1.91 -1.99
N ILE A 78 -0.72 -1.38 -0.90
CA ILE A 78 -1.81 -0.42 -0.92
C ILE A 78 -1.20 0.98 -1.00
N TYR A 79 -1.64 1.77 -1.97
CA TYR A 79 -1.12 3.11 -2.23
C TYR A 79 -2.26 4.13 -2.36
N VAL A 80 -1.90 5.39 -2.17
CA VAL A 80 -2.80 6.54 -2.35
C VAL A 80 -2.26 7.40 -3.48
N ILE A 81 -3.14 7.80 -4.40
CA ILE A 81 -2.92 8.91 -5.32
C ILE A 81 -3.63 10.13 -4.72
N GLU A 82 -2.84 11.13 -4.34
CA GLU A 82 -3.29 12.41 -3.84
C GLU A 82 -3.32 13.41 -5.01
N CYS A 83 -4.48 14.04 -5.19
CA CYS A 83 -4.62 15.15 -6.10
C CYS A 83 -4.40 16.49 -5.37
N GLY A 84 -4.20 17.57 -6.12
CA GLY A 84 -4.24 18.94 -5.56
C GLY A 84 -5.66 19.34 -5.11
N CYS A 85 -6.69 18.65 -5.61
CA CYS A 85 -8.04 18.70 -5.07
C CYS A 85 -8.13 17.97 -3.71
N PRO A 86 -9.19 18.20 -2.90
CA PRO A 86 -9.43 17.45 -1.68
C PRO A 86 -9.96 16.02 -1.97
N LEU A 87 -9.31 15.31 -2.88
CA LEU A 87 -9.68 13.98 -3.36
C LEU A 87 -8.47 13.05 -3.33
N TRP A 88 -8.69 11.87 -2.80
CA TRP A 88 -7.73 10.77 -2.76
C TRP A 88 -8.30 9.57 -3.49
N TYR A 89 -7.44 8.88 -4.23
CA TYR A 89 -7.73 7.57 -4.79
C TYR A 89 -6.89 6.52 -4.06
N VAL A 90 -7.54 5.49 -3.53
CA VAL A 90 -6.87 4.33 -2.92
C VAL A 90 -6.85 3.20 -3.94
N GLY A 91 -5.70 2.55 -4.08
CA GLY A 91 -5.58 1.38 -4.95
C GLY A 91 -4.64 0.32 -4.39
N LYS A 92 -4.85 -0.92 -4.79
CA LYS A 92 -3.89 -2.01 -4.60
C LYS A 92 -3.04 -2.29 -5.84
N THR A 93 -1.87 -2.88 -5.63
CA THR A 93 -1.06 -3.46 -6.70
C THR A 93 -0.26 -4.67 -6.21
N LEU A 94 -0.33 -5.78 -6.95
CA LEU A 94 0.62 -6.89 -6.78
C LEU A 94 2.00 -6.55 -7.38
N ARG A 95 2.00 -5.76 -8.46
CA ARG A 95 3.21 -5.31 -9.15
C ARG A 95 3.86 -4.14 -8.41
N SER A 96 5.06 -3.74 -8.82
CA SER A 96 5.73 -2.62 -8.17
C SER A 96 4.92 -1.32 -8.30
N ILE A 97 4.93 -0.49 -7.26
CA ILE A 97 4.22 0.80 -7.29
C ILE A 97 4.66 1.64 -8.48
N ARG A 98 5.95 1.60 -8.85
CA ARG A 98 6.47 2.26 -10.06
C ARG A 98 5.67 1.89 -11.30
N LYS A 99 5.45 0.60 -11.56
CA LYS A 99 4.71 0.15 -12.75
C LYS A 99 3.29 0.69 -12.70
N ARG A 100 2.61 0.54 -11.55
CA ARG A 100 1.22 0.96 -11.39
C ARG A 100 1.02 2.47 -11.56
N VAL A 101 1.90 3.28 -10.98
CA VAL A 101 1.83 4.75 -11.13
C VAL A 101 2.06 5.16 -12.58
N LEU A 102 3.04 4.58 -13.26
CA LEU A 102 3.30 4.91 -14.67
C LEU A 102 2.14 4.53 -15.60
N GLU A 103 1.40 3.47 -15.27
CA GLU A 103 0.15 3.13 -15.97
C GLU A 103 -0.92 4.19 -15.78
N HIS A 104 -1.19 4.63 -14.54
CA HIS A 104 -2.13 5.73 -14.28
C HIS A 104 -1.74 6.99 -15.05
N ILE A 105 -0.45 7.33 -15.09
CA ILE A 105 0.04 8.47 -15.87
C ILE A 105 -0.18 8.26 -17.38
N SER A 106 0.09 7.05 -17.89
CA SER A 106 -0.18 6.72 -19.29
C SER A 106 -1.68 6.80 -19.61
N ASP A 107 -2.55 6.36 -18.70
CA ASP A 107 -4.00 6.41 -18.86
C ASP A 107 -4.52 7.85 -18.88
N ILE A 108 -3.95 8.73 -18.05
CA ILE A 108 -4.23 10.18 -18.09
C ILE A 108 -3.84 10.77 -19.44
N ASN A 109 -2.62 10.49 -19.91
CA ASN A 109 -2.12 11.03 -21.19
C ASN A 109 -2.88 10.50 -22.41
N ARG A 110 -3.42 9.27 -22.32
CA ARG A 110 -4.22 8.63 -23.38
C ARG A 110 -5.72 8.88 -23.22
N GLU A 111 -6.12 9.62 -22.20
CA GLU A 111 -7.51 9.98 -21.93
C GLU A 111 -8.45 8.77 -21.75
N VAL A 112 -7.97 7.71 -21.08
CA VAL A 112 -8.72 6.47 -20.87
C VAL A 112 -9.83 6.69 -19.84
N GLN A 113 -11.07 6.86 -20.31
CA GLN A 113 -12.23 7.19 -19.45
C GLN A 113 -12.59 6.09 -18.43
N LYS A 114 -12.15 4.84 -18.63
CA LYS A 114 -12.41 3.74 -17.69
C LYS A 114 -11.65 3.88 -16.36
N SER A 115 -10.56 4.65 -16.33
CA SER A 115 -9.82 4.92 -15.09
C SER A 115 -10.40 6.15 -14.42
N SER A 116 -10.90 6.02 -13.19
CA SER A 116 -11.43 7.15 -12.41
C SER A 116 -10.40 8.25 -12.21
N VAL A 117 -9.13 7.86 -11.99
CA VAL A 117 -7.99 8.78 -11.91
C VAL A 117 -7.81 9.52 -13.24
N ALA A 118 -7.78 8.79 -14.36
CA ALA A 118 -7.60 9.43 -15.68
C ALA A 118 -8.75 10.37 -16.03
N SER A 119 -10.00 9.95 -15.79
CA SER A 119 -11.18 10.76 -16.04
C SER A 119 -11.19 12.03 -15.18
N HIS A 120 -10.86 11.92 -13.89
CA HIS A 120 -10.74 13.08 -13.00
C HIS A 120 -9.69 14.09 -13.49
N PHE A 121 -8.47 13.63 -13.77
CA PHE A 121 -7.40 14.53 -14.22
C PHE A 121 -7.69 15.16 -15.59
N LYS A 122 -8.37 14.45 -16.48
CA LYS A 122 -8.83 15.01 -17.74
C LYS A 122 -9.84 16.14 -17.51
N ASN A 123 -10.92 15.85 -16.76
CA ASN A 123 -12.04 16.77 -16.61
C ASN A 123 -11.74 17.97 -15.71
N VAL A 124 -10.92 17.80 -14.67
CA VAL A 124 -10.65 18.84 -13.66
C VAL A 124 -9.31 19.54 -13.89
N HIS A 125 -8.34 18.86 -14.50
CA HIS A 125 -6.98 19.39 -14.67
C HIS A 125 -6.53 19.47 -16.14
N GLY A 126 -7.41 19.22 -17.12
CA GLY A 126 -7.06 19.23 -18.54
C GLY A 126 -5.95 18.23 -18.90
N GLY A 127 -5.87 17.11 -18.17
CA GLY A 127 -4.85 16.07 -18.34
C GLY A 127 -3.51 16.37 -17.64
N ASN A 128 -3.38 17.48 -16.91
CA ASN A 128 -2.13 17.88 -16.28
C ASN A 128 -1.80 17.06 -15.01
N THR A 129 -0.68 16.34 -15.02
CA THR A 129 -0.24 15.48 -13.90
C THR A 129 0.62 16.18 -12.84
N LYS A 130 0.84 17.50 -12.92
CA LYS A 130 1.66 18.25 -11.94
C LYS A 130 1.13 18.14 -10.50
N ASN A 131 -0.18 18.05 -10.34
CA ASN A 131 -0.83 17.95 -9.03
C ASN A 131 -0.95 16.51 -8.52
N LEU A 132 -0.46 15.52 -9.28
CA LEU A 132 -0.53 14.12 -8.90
C LEU A 132 0.65 13.76 -8.00
N LYS A 133 0.35 13.36 -6.78
CA LYS A 133 1.31 12.78 -5.83
C LYS A 133 0.88 11.37 -5.47
N THR A 134 1.83 10.50 -5.17
CA THR A 134 1.57 9.09 -4.84
C THR A 134 2.47 8.64 -3.72
N PHE A 135 1.92 7.88 -2.78
CA PHE A 135 2.68 7.25 -1.70
C PHE A 135 2.06 5.89 -1.33
N GLY A 136 2.91 4.94 -0.94
CA GLY A 136 2.43 3.67 -0.38
C GLY A 136 2.08 3.84 1.08
N ILE A 137 1.01 3.20 1.53
CA ILE A 137 0.52 3.28 2.91
C ILE A 137 0.66 1.96 3.67
N GLU A 138 0.62 0.83 2.98
CA GLU A 138 0.77 -0.49 3.58
C GLU A 138 1.36 -1.48 2.58
N GLN A 139 2.43 -2.17 2.96
CA GLN A 139 2.94 -3.33 2.21
C GLN A 139 2.40 -4.62 2.82
N VAL A 140 1.90 -5.52 1.97
CA VAL A 140 1.43 -6.84 2.38
C VAL A 140 2.51 -7.87 2.06
N SER A 141 2.99 -8.56 3.08
CA SER A 141 3.83 -9.76 2.95
C SER A 141 3.06 -10.99 3.42
N LEU A 142 3.22 -12.11 2.73
CA LEU A 142 2.71 -13.39 3.25
C LEU A 142 3.59 -13.88 4.40
N GLY A 143 2.96 -14.51 5.39
CA GLY A 143 3.68 -15.32 6.35
C GLY A 143 4.19 -16.62 5.72
N ILE A 144 4.89 -17.42 6.53
CA ILE A 144 5.52 -18.70 6.13
C ILE A 144 4.54 -19.66 5.44
N ARG A 145 3.26 -19.61 5.80
CA ARG A 145 2.19 -20.46 5.24
C ARG A 145 1.71 -20.03 3.85
N GLY A 146 2.26 -18.95 3.32
CA GLY A 146 1.82 -18.39 2.06
C GLY A 146 0.37 -17.89 2.10
N GLY A 147 -0.30 -17.97 0.96
CA GLY A 147 -1.69 -17.55 0.78
C GLY A 147 -1.90 -16.73 -0.49
N GLU A 148 -3.16 -16.45 -0.80
CA GLU A 148 -3.55 -15.61 -1.93
C GLU A 148 -3.35 -14.12 -1.59
N ILE A 149 -2.17 -13.57 -1.90
CA ILE A 149 -1.83 -12.15 -1.64
C ILE A 149 -2.90 -11.21 -2.14
N ASP A 150 -3.45 -11.49 -3.33
CA ASP A 150 -4.42 -10.61 -3.97
C ASP A 150 -5.71 -10.47 -3.16
N LYS A 151 -6.15 -11.55 -2.50
CA LYS A 151 -7.32 -11.54 -1.60
C LYS A 151 -7.03 -10.72 -0.34
N VAL A 152 -5.81 -10.82 0.19
CA VAL A 152 -5.38 -10.02 1.35
C VAL A 152 -5.33 -8.54 0.97
N LEU A 153 -4.72 -8.21 -0.17
CA LEU A 153 -4.68 -6.85 -0.69
C LEU A 153 -6.08 -6.30 -0.93
N LEU A 154 -7.00 -7.07 -1.52
CA LEU A 154 -8.38 -6.64 -1.74
C LEU A 154 -9.09 -6.30 -0.43
N LYS A 155 -8.93 -7.15 0.60
CA LYS A 155 -9.50 -6.88 1.93
C LYS A 155 -8.89 -5.62 2.57
N LYS A 156 -7.58 -5.41 2.39
CA LYS A 156 -6.89 -4.23 2.91
C LYS A 156 -7.29 -2.96 2.17
N GLU A 157 -7.43 -3.01 0.85
CA GLU A 157 -7.94 -1.92 0.02
C GLU A 157 -9.34 -1.49 0.48
N LEU A 158 -10.27 -2.44 0.64
CA LEU A 158 -11.62 -2.16 1.15
C LEU A 158 -11.61 -1.52 2.55
N ARG A 159 -10.73 -2.00 3.45
CA ARG A 159 -10.56 -1.38 4.76
C ARG A 159 -10.09 0.07 4.64
N TRP A 160 -9.11 0.34 3.78
CA TRP A 160 -8.58 1.69 3.60
C TRP A 160 -9.57 2.62 2.91
N LEU A 161 -10.35 2.13 1.94
CA LEU A 161 -11.46 2.89 1.34
C LEU A 161 -12.46 3.32 2.43
N TYR A 162 -12.83 2.40 3.33
CA TYR A 162 -13.72 2.70 4.46
C TYR A 162 -13.10 3.69 5.47
N GLU A 163 -11.84 3.49 5.85
CA GLU A 163 -11.14 4.33 6.83
C GLU A 163 -10.88 5.76 6.32
N LEU A 164 -10.60 5.90 5.02
CA LEU A 164 -10.26 7.17 4.40
C LEU A 164 -11.46 7.87 3.73
N ASN A 165 -12.65 7.25 3.81
CA ASN A 165 -13.90 7.73 3.23
C ASN A 165 -13.72 8.29 1.80
N THR A 166 -12.91 7.59 1.00
CA THR A 166 -12.67 7.97 -0.39
C THR A 166 -13.80 7.41 -1.26
N LEU A 167 -14.42 8.28 -2.05
CA LEU A 167 -15.49 7.96 -3.00
C LEU A 167 -15.07 6.92 -4.04
#